data_AF-A0A8J7LQU7-F1
#
_entry.id   AF-A0A8J7LQU7-F1
#
_cell.length_a   1.000
_cell.length_b   1.000
_cell.length_c   1.000
_cell.angle_alpha   90.00
_cell.angle_beta   90.00
_cell.angle_gamma   90.00
#
_symmetry.space_group_name_H-M   'P 1'
#
loop_
_entity.id
_entity.type
_entity.pdbx_description
1 polymer ?
#
loop_
_entity_poly.entity_id
_entity_poly.type
_entity_poly.pdbx_seq_one_letter_code
_entity_poly.pdbx_strand_id
1 'polypeptide(L)'
;MTETGTERDEHQPVWSRAGLALDLLAIDPVGLGGMTVRARAGPVRDLFLRRMARLPMPLLRVHPQIGDDALFGGLDLGRTLAQGRYIRSEGLAGRSGVLMLAMAERCGPGLAARFARLLDSGARAMILLDEGADEDERPPGAICERLAFHVDLSDVALAEAQEDAVPDLASARSRYRRIAASGEDVRTLVALAARFGIDTMRAPMLAMRAARAHAALVGRDRLEEGDLRAGAELVFPARATRLPAPPEPQDAPDQPNPRPDTEDATARDPGDLPRDILIEAVRALLPDGLLTGLATPGHNTAAGGSGAGRLRKGNRRGRPLPPRPGRLNGRSRVDLVATLQACAPWQTIRRKSMPQAGRIIIFPSDIRVKRYQDKSDRLLIFVVDASGSAAVSRLSEAKGAVELLLAQSYAQRDHVALIGFRGDGADLLLPPTRSLVQTKRRLAALPGGGGTPLATGLQAAVQLAEHSERQGLTPSILLLTDGRANITLSGAADRPRAQGEAEQIASLIGARRIGGVVLDIGNRPHPPLKTLSQAMQARYVPLPRADARRMSEAVGAALAP
;
A
#
# COMPACT_ATOMS: atom_id res chain seq x y z
N MET A 1 46.39 -17.90 26.22
CA MET A 1 45.32 -18.82 25.79
C MET A 1 44.35 -18.88 26.95
N THR A 2 43.21 -18.22 26.91
CA THR A 2 42.10 -18.54 26.01
C THR A 2 41.32 -17.30 25.60
N GLU A 3 41.13 -17.16 24.30
CA GLU A 3 40.17 -16.28 23.65
C GLU A 3 38.75 -16.64 24.06
N THR A 4 37.94 -15.63 24.36
CA THR A 4 36.48 -15.69 24.18
C THR A 4 36.06 -14.37 23.55
N GLY A 5 36.23 -14.29 22.23
CA GLY A 5 35.57 -13.30 21.40
C GLY A 5 34.08 -13.59 21.36
N THR A 6 33.30 -12.87 22.14
CA THR A 6 31.87 -12.67 21.85
C THR A 6 31.78 -11.59 20.77
N GLU A 7 31.58 -12.02 19.53
CA GLU A 7 31.06 -11.18 18.45
C GLU A 7 29.70 -10.61 18.92
N ARG A 8 29.72 -9.37 19.40
CA ARG A 8 28.51 -8.55 19.51
C ARG A 8 28.17 -8.13 18.10
N ASP A 9 27.01 -8.57 17.62
CA ASP A 9 26.38 -8.10 16.40
C ASP A 9 26.18 -6.57 16.52
N GLU A 10 27.09 -5.77 15.94
CA GLU A 10 27.16 -4.31 16.05
C GLU A 10 26.03 -3.62 15.27
N HIS A 11 24.78 -3.77 15.70
CA HIS A 11 23.70 -2.92 15.20
C HIS A 11 23.84 -1.52 15.81
N GLN A 12 24.32 -0.55 15.00
CA GLN A 12 24.32 0.86 15.40
C GLN A 12 22.91 1.32 15.79
N PRO A 13 22.74 2.05 16.91
CA PRO A 13 21.44 2.55 17.34
C PRO A 13 20.75 3.39 16.24
N VAL A 14 19.43 3.25 16.09
CA VAL A 14 18.62 3.93 15.07
C VAL A 14 18.85 5.45 15.08
N TRP A 15 18.98 6.04 16.28
CA TRP A 15 19.26 7.47 16.45
C TRP A 15 20.63 7.89 15.87
N SER A 16 21.69 7.12 16.14
CA SER A 16 23.02 7.38 15.60
C SER A 16 23.04 7.24 14.08
N ARG A 17 22.35 6.23 13.54
CA ARG A 17 22.18 6.03 12.09
C ARG A 17 21.43 7.21 11.44
N ALA A 18 20.39 7.72 12.10
CA ALA A 18 19.66 8.92 11.67
C ALA A 18 20.55 10.18 11.68
N GLY A 19 21.37 10.34 12.72
CA GLY A 19 22.36 11.41 12.83
C GLY A 19 23.38 11.35 11.68
N LEU A 20 23.94 10.18 11.43
CA LEU A 20 24.86 9.96 10.31
C LEU A 20 24.20 10.32 8.98
N ALA A 21 22.98 9.85 8.70
CA ALA A 21 22.25 10.18 7.48
C ALA A 21 22.08 11.71 7.28
N LEU A 22 21.83 12.46 8.37
CA LEU A 22 21.74 13.91 8.32
C LEU A 22 23.09 14.59 8.06
N ASP A 23 24.15 14.11 8.68
CA ASP A 23 25.50 14.63 8.46
C ASP A 23 25.96 14.36 7.01
N LEU A 24 25.66 13.18 6.45
CA LEU A 24 25.88 12.87 5.03
C LEU A 24 25.05 13.78 4.12
N LEU A 25 23.78 14.01 4.46
CA LEU A 25 22.93 14.94 3.72
C LEU A 25 23.49 16.37 3.76
N ALA A 26 24.10 16.80 4.86
CA ALA A 26 24.72 18.11 4.97
C ALA A 26 26.00 18.27 4.12
N ILE A 27 26.59 17.17 3.65
CA ILE A 27 27.75 17.15 2.75
C ILE A 27 27.32 17.33 1.29
N ASP A 28 26.32 16.57 0.82
CA ASP A 28 25.78 16.67 -0.56
C ASP A 28 24.23 16.76 -0.57
N PRO A 29 23.64 17.88 -0.11
CA PRO A 29 22.19 17.96 0.06
C PRO A 29 21.41 17.73 -1.23
N VAL A 30 21.85 18.36 -2.32
CA VAL A 30 21.16 18.33 -3.61
C VAL A 30 21.39 16.99 -4.30
N GLY A 31 22.61 16.46 -4.24
CA GLY A 31 22.93 15.19 -4.87
C GLY A 31 22.30 13.98 -4.19
N LEU A 32 22.16 14.02 -2.86
CA LEU A 32 21.44 13.00 -2.10
C LEU A 32 19.92 13.20 -2.13
N GLY A 33 19.44 14.31 -2.69
CA GLY A 33 18.02 14.63 -2.88
C GLY A 33 17.26 14.95 -1.60
N GLY A 34 17.66 14.39 -0.45
CA GLY A 34 17.04 14.66 0.84
C GLY A 34 16.78 13.43 1.69
N MET A 35 15.82 13.55 2.62
CA MET A 35 15.45 12.48 3.54
C MET A 35 13.96 12.49 3.90
N THR A 36 13.44 11.31 4.20
CA THR A 36 12.16 11.13 4.90
C THR A 36 12.42 10.87 6.37
N VAL A 37 11.69 11.55 7.25
CA VAL A 37 11.75 11.38 8.70
C VAL A 37 10.36 11.04 9.19
N ARG A 38 10.14 9.78 9.56
CA ARG A 38 8.91 9.31 10.19
C ARG A 38 9.03 9.47 11.69
N ALA A 39 8.25 10.40 12.24
CA ALA A 39 8.22 10.69 13.67
C ALA A 39 6.97 11.49 14.02
N ARG A 40 6.22 11.02 15.02
CA ARG A 40 5.09 11.79 15.58
C ARG A 40 5.59 13.02 16.33
N ALA A 41 4.68 13.97 16.57
CA ALA A 41 4.98 15.12 17.40
C ALA A 41 5.40 14.71 18.81
N GLY A 42 6.63 15.06 19.18
CA GLY A 42 7.23 14.67 20.45
C GLY A 42 8.68 15.12 20.59
N PRO A 43 9.28 14.90 21.77
CA PRO A 43 10.59 15.44 22.11
C PRO A 43 11.72 14.87 21.24
N VAL A 44 11.65 13.59 20.85
CA VAL A 44 12.65 12.95 19.95
C VAL A 44 12.64 13.62 18.57
N ARG A 45 11.45 13.89 18.02
CA ARG A 45 11.30 14.63 16.76
C ARG A 45 11.88 16.04 16.89
N ASP A 46 11.56 16.74 17.97
CA ASP A 46 12.02 18.12 18.17
C ASP A 46 13.54 18.20 18.33
N LEU A 47 14.16 17.23 19.00
CA LEU A 47 15.62 17.07 19.05
C LEU A 47 16.21 16.83 17.66
N PHE A 48 15.60 15.96 16.86
CA PHE A 48 16.06 15.70 15.50
C PHE A 48 15.89 16.93 14.58
N LEU A 49 14.78 17.66 14.71
CA LEU A 49 14.55 18.92 13.99
C LEU A 49 15.59 20.00 14.35
N ARG A 50 16.03 20.07 15.61
CA ARG A 50 17.14 20.96 16.01
C ARG A 50 18.44 20.58 15.30
N ARG A 51 18.73 19.27 15.17
CA ARG A 51 19.91 18.80 14.41
C ARG A 51 19.86 19.21 12.95
N MET A 52 18.69 19.37 12.33
CA MET A 52 18.58 19.82 10.94
C MET A 52 19.16 21.23 10.69
N ALA A 53 19.42 22.01 11.75
CA ALA A 53 20.19 23.26 11.65
C ALA A 53 21.64 23.05 11.15
N ARG A 54 22.16 21.81 11.15
CA ARG A 54 23.47 21.44 10.58
C ARG A 54 23.52 21.55 9.04
N LEU A 55 22.36 21.57 8.38
CA LEU A 55 22.31 21.69 6.92
C LEU A 55 22.88 23.05 6.47
N PRO A 56 23.65 23.10 5.37
CA PRO A 56 24.33 24.32 4.93
C PRO A 56 23.39 25.37 4.30
N MET A 57 22.08 25.11 4.28
CA MET A 57 21.08 25.93 3.60
C MET A 57 19.85 26.09 4.50
N PRO A 58 19.13 27.23 4.41
CA PRO A 58 17.94 27.45 5.21
C PRO A 58 16.84 26.43 4.87
N LEU A 59 16.08 26.04 5.89
CA LEU A 59 14.92 25.17 5.78
C LEU A 59 13.69 26.00 5.38
N LEU A 60 13.14 25.74 4.20
CA LEU A 60 11.97 26.41 3.67
C LEU A 60 10.74 25.54 3.94
N ARG A 61 9.95 25.89 4.96
CA ARG A 61 8.75 25.12 5.33
C ARG A 61 7.68 25.22 4.24
N VAL A 62 7.11 24.08 3.89
CA VAL A 62 6.05 23.93 2.90
C VAL A 62 4.88 23.18 3.51
N HIS A 63 3.67 23.67 3.25
CA HIS A 63 2.43 23.02 3.66
C HIS A 63 1.91 22.10 2.54
N PRO A 64 1.29 20.93 2.84
CA PRO A 64 0.77 20.00 1.83
C PRO A 64 -0.30 20.57 0.88
N GLN A 65 -0.90 21.71 1.24
CA GLN A 65 -1.92 22.40 0.45
C GLN A 65 -1.39 23.69 -0.20
N ILE A 66 -0.06 23.85 -0.32
CA ILE A 66 0.53 25.02 -0.97
C ILE A 66 -0.01 25.18 -2.40
N GLY A 67 -0.43 26.39 -2.75
CA GLY A 67 -0.86 26.72 -4.11
C GLY A 67 0.32 26.93 -5.06
N ASP A 68 0.06 26.82 -6.36
CA ASP A 68 1.06 26.95 -7.41
C ASP A 68 1.79 28.31 -7.38
N ASP A 69 1.07 29.41 -7.17
CA ASP A 69 1.67 30.75 -7.14
C ASP A 69 2.64 30.91 -5.97
N ALA A 70 2.37 30.29 -4.82
CA ALA A 70 3.27 30.33 -3.67
C ALA A 70 4.49 29.41 -3.86
N LEU A 71 4.31 28.29 -4.57
CA LEU A 71 5.39 27.34 -4.82
C LEU A 71 6.30 27.81 -5.97
N PHE A 72 5.75 28.14 -7.13
CA PHE A 72 6.51 28.49 -8.35
C PHE A 72 6.63 29.98 -8.62
N GLY A 73 5.87 30.80 -7.90
CA GLY A 73 5.75 32.22 -8.17
C GLY A 73 4.61 32.48 -9.14
N GLY A 74 4.06 33.68 -9.04
CA GLY A 74 2.86 34.07 -9.76
C GLY A 74 2.85 35.56 -10.08
N LEU A 75 1.78 36.03 -10.68
CA LEU A 75 1.55 37.46 -10.88
C LEU A 75 1.18 38.09 -9.53
N ASP A 76 1.92 39.11 -9.09
CA ASP A 76 1.53 39.92 -7.96
C ASP A 76 0.51 40.97 -8.45
N LEU A 77 -0.77 40.62 -8.39
CA LEU A 77 -1.84 41.50 -8.88
C LEU A 77 -1.85 42.85 -8.14
N GLY A 78 -1.58 42.85 -6.83
CA GLY A 78 -1.57 44.07 -6.02
C GLY A 78 -0.47 45.03 -6.45
N ARG A 79 0.78 44.54 -6.54
CA ARG A 79 1.92 45.36 -7.00
C ARG A 79 1.80 45.73 -8.46
N THR A 80 1.30 44.81 -9.31
CA THR A 80 1.13 45.04 -10.75
C THR A 80 0.15 46.19 -11.00
N LEU A 81 -1.00 46.17 -10.33
CA LEU A 81 -2.01 47.24 -10.45
C LEU A 81 -1.50 48.56 -9.85
N ALA A 82 -0.79 48.52 -8.73
CA ALA A 82 -0.25 49.73 -8.10
C ALA A 82 0.85 50.42 -8.90
N GLN A 83 1.69 49.67 -9.62
CA GLN A 83 2.83 50.22 -10.38
C GLN A 83 2.57 50.35 -11.88
N GLY A 84 1.41 49.89 -12.38
CA GLY A 84 1.07 49.95 -13.81
C GLY A 84 1.97 49.09 -14.72
N ARG A 85 2.72 48.16 -14.15
CA ARG A 85 3.65 47.27 -14.88
C ARG A 85 3.58 45.86 -14.32
N TYR A 86 3.80 44.87 -15.18
CA TYR A 86 3.74 43.46 -14.84
C TYR A 86 4.81 43.07 -13.80
N ILE A 87 4.40 42.67 -12.60
CA ILE A 87 5.30 42.28 -11.50
C ILE A 87 5.00 40.85 -11.07
N ARG A 88 6.01 39.97 -11.13
CA ARG A 88 5.90 38.60 -10.62
C ARG A 88 6.48 38.48 -9.22
N SER A 89 5.79 37.73 -8.37
CA SER A 89 6.31 37.29 -7.08
C SER A 89 7.10 36.00 -7.25
N GLU A 90 8.24 35.92 -6.58
CA GLU A 90 9.07 34.72 -6.53
C GLU A 90 8.47 33.67 -5.59
N GLY A 91 8.28 32.44 -6.08
CA GLY A 91 7.82 31.31 -5.29
C GLY A 91 8.92 30.64 -4.49
N LEU A 92 8.55 29.73 -3.58
CA LEU A 92 9.49 28.96 -2.77
C LEU A 92 10.49 28.13 -3.60
N ALA A 93 10.08 27.66 -4.78
CA ALA A 93 10.91 26.93 -5.73
C ALA A 93 11.94 27.81 -6.46
N GLY A 94 11.87 29.14 -6.31
CA GLY A 94 12.93 30.08 -6.74
C GLY A 94 13.98 30.34 -5.65
N ARG A 95 13.57 30.34 -4.38
CA ARG A 95 14.43 30.70 -3.23
C ARG A 95 15.44 29.63 -2.85
N SER A 96 16.70 29.98 -2.64
CA SER A 96 17.72 29.02 -2.17
C SER A 96 17.38 28.43 -0.80
N GLY A 97 17.40 27.09 -0.68
CA GLY A 97 17.05 26.40 0.57
C GLY A 97 16.62 24.96 0.37
N VAL A 98 16.62 24.19 1.46
CA VAL A 98 16.06 22.82 1.51
C VAL A 98 14.57 22.93 1.76
N LEU A 99 13.73 22.32 0.91
CA LEU A 99 12.29 22.33 1.09
C LEU A 99 11.92 21.36 2.22
N MET A 100 11.16 21.79 3.21
CA MET A 100 10.69 20.94 4.30
C MET A 100 9.17 20.81 4.21
N LEU A 101 8.68 19.65 3.78
CA LEU A 101 7.25 19.37 3.72
C LEU A 101 6.79 18.77 5.05
N ALA A 102 5.99 19.54 5.79
CA ALA A 102 5.32 19.06 6.99
C ALA A 102 4.13 18.17 6.64
N MET A 103 3.81 17.15 7.46
CA MET A 103 2.73 16.19 7.21
C MET A 103 2.77 15.64 5.77
N ALA A 104 3.93 15.12 5.38
CA ALA A 104 4.22 14.71 4.02
C ALA A 104 3.29 13.57 3.52
N GLU A 105 2.73 12.77 4.43
CA GLU A 105 1.69 11.77 4.17
C GLU A 105 0.39 12.38 3.62
N ARG A 106 0.14 13.68 3.85
CA ARG A 106 -1.02 14.42 3.33
C ARG A 106 -0.78 15.05 1.95
N CYS A 107 0.39 14.85 1.36
CA CYS A 107 0.74 15.42 0.06
C CYS A 107 -0.08 14.75 -1.07
N GLY A 108 -0.89 15.56 -1.77
CA GLY A 108 -1.65 15.07 -2.93
C GLY A 108 -0.76 14.74 -4.14
N PRO A 109 -1.20 13.83 -5.04
CA PRO A 109 -0.38 13.34 -6.15
C PRO A 109 0.05 14.45 -7.13
N GLY A 110 -0.77 15.48 -7.34
CA GLY A 110 -0.43 16.61 -8.21
C GLY A 110 0.70 17.48 -7.65
N LEU A 111 0.74 17.68 -6.32
CA LEU A 111 1.83 18.39 -5.66
C LEU A 111 3.09 17.52 -5.61
N ALA A 112 2.93 16.21 -5.37
CA ALA A 112 4.03 15.26 -5.41
C ALA A 112 4.75 15.22 -6.76
N ALA A 113 4.03 15.23 -7.88
CA ALA A 113 4.61 15.28 -9.23
C ALA A 113 5.45 16.55 -9.46
N ARG A 114 5.02 17.68 -8.88
CA ARG A 114 5.74 18.96 -8.96
C ARG A 114 7.04 18.93 -8.16
N PHE A 115 7.01 18.40 -6.94
CA PHE A 115 8.23 18.20 -6.15
C PHE A 115 9.18 17.18 -6.78
N ALA A 116 8.66 16.08 -7.33
CA ALA A 116 9.44 15.11 -8.07
C ALA A 116 10.21 15.76 -9.23
N ARG A 117 9.53 16.61 -10.02
CA ARG A 117 10.18 17.36 -11.11
C ARG A 117 11.24 18.35 -10.60
N LEU A 118 11.01 19.01 -9.46
CA LEU A 118 11.99 19.92 -8.84
C LEU A 118 13.23 19.19 -8.32
N LEU A 119 13.07 17.96 -7.82
CA LEU A 119 14.18 17.11 -7.40
C LEU A 119 14.95 16.57 -8.61
N ASP A 120 14.26 16.16 -9.67
CA ASP A 120 14.89 15.67 -10.90
C ASP A 120 15.68 16.76 -11.64
N SER A 121 15.35 18.04 -11.46
CA SER A 121 16.16 19.13 -12.04
C SER A 121 17.51 19.31 -11.34
N GLY A 122 17.77 18.58 -10.24
CA GLY A 122 19.03 18.64 -9.51
C GLY A 122 19.31 20.01 -8.90
N ALA A 123 18.26 20.80 -8.64
CA ALA A 123 18.38 22.15 -8.09
C ALA A 123 18.03 22.22 -6.60
N ARG A 124 17.45 21.15 -6.03
CA ARG A 124 16.81 21.17 -4.72
C ARG A 124 17.08 19.90 -3.92
N ALA A 125 17.07 20.07 -2.61
CA ALA A 125 16.95 18.99 -1.64
C ALA A 125 15.62 19.14 -0.88
N MET A 126 15.11 18.04 -0.34
CA MET A 126 13.83 18.02 0.35
C MET A 126 13.83 17.15 1.62
N ILE A 127 13.22 17.64 2.67
CA ILE A 127 12.95 16.89 3.90
C ILE A 127 11.45 16.64 3.97
N LEU A 128 11.08 15.37 4.08
CA LEU A 128 9.69 14.96 4.32
C LEU A 128 9.54 14.63 5.79
N LEU A 129 8.67 15.37 6.48
CA LEU A 129 8.25 15.02 7.84
C LEU A 129 6.98 14.18 7.71
N ASP A 130 7.12 12.88 7.92
CA ASP A 130 6.02 11.92 7.94
C ASP A 130 5.48 11.80 9.37
N GLU A 131 4.28 12.30 9.58
CA GLU A 131 3.57 12.21 10.87
C GLU A 131 2.51 11.09 10.87
N GLY A 132 2.56 10.21 9.87
CA GLY A 132 1.63 9.11 9.68
C GLY A 132 1.52 8.22 10.92
N ALA A 133 0.29 8.00 11.37
CA ALA A 133 0.03 7.15 12.53
C ALA A 133 0.01 5.66 12.15
N ASP A 134 -0.50 5.37 10.95
CA ASP A 134 -0.67 4.03 10.40
C ASP A 134 0.33 3.77 9.27
N GLU A 135 0.61 2.50 8.97
CA GLU A 135 1.51 2.13 7.87
C GLU A 135 1.02 2.57 6.49
N ASP A 136 -0.28 2.84 6.34
CA ASP A 136 -0.90 3.34 5.10
C ASP A 136 -0.73 4.87 4.94
N GLU A 137 -0.46 5.59 6.03
CA GLU A 137 -0.15 7.00 6.02
C GLU A 137 1.35 7.15 5.74
N ARG A 138 1.70 7.19 4.45
CA ARG A 138 3.08 7.39 3.99
C ARG A 138 3.16 8.54 3.00
N PRO A 139 4.30 9.23 2.93
CA PRO A 139 4.53 10.22 1.89
C PRO A 139 4.51 9.59 0.49
N PRO A 140 4.17 10.36 -0.55
CA PRO A 140 4.08 9.82 -1.91
C PRO A 140 5.40 9.21 -2.39
N GLY A 141 5.34 7.96 -2.87
CA GLY A 141 6.49 7.22 -3.40
C GLY A 141 7.26 7.97 -4.49
N ALA A 142 6.55 8.75 -5.31
CA ALA A 142 7.15 9.60 -6.34
C ALA A 142 8.17 10.62 -5.77
N ILE A 143 8.00 11.09 -4.54
CA ILE A 143 9.00 11.94 -3.88
C ILE A 143 10.03 11.05 -3.18
N CYS A 144 9.57 10.06 -2.41
CA CYS A 144 10.42 9.17 -1.60
C CYS A 144 11.55 8.49 -2.39
N GLU A 145 11.28 8.04 -3.62
CA GLU A 145 12.29 7.39 -4.46
C GLU A 145 13.50 8.31 -4.75
N ARG A 146 13.29 9.63 -4.74
CA ARG A 146 14.29 10.67 -5.04
C ARG A 146 15.13 11.10 -3.84
N LEU A 147 14.81 10.63 -2.63
CA LEU A 147 15.49 11.01 -1.40
C LEU A 147 16.39 9.88 -0.92
N ALA A 148 17.69 10.12 -0.70
CA ALA A 148 18.62 9.08 -0.28
C ALA A 148 18.14 8.32 0.95
N PHE A 149 17.78 9.05 2.00
CA PHE A 149 17.59 8.49 3.33
C PHE A 149 16.13 8.39 3.74
N HIS A 150 15.81 7.32 4.46
CA HIS A 150 14.52 7.11 5.11
C HIS A 150 14.79 6.71 6.54
N VAL A 151 14.33 7.53 7.46
CA VAL A 151 14.58 7.37 8.89
C VAL A 151 13.24 7.21 9.59
N ASP A 152 13.12 6.15 10.39
CA ASP A 152 12.00 5.97 11.30
C ASP A 152 12.48 6.17 12.74
N LEU A 153 11.92 7.16 13.42
CA LEU A 153 12.23 7.49 14.82
C LEU A 153 11.06 7.15 15.75
N SER A 154 10.05 6.42 15.28
CA SER A 154 8.82 6.15 16.03
C SER A 154 9.09 5.35 17.31
N ASP A 155 10.07 4.44 17.28
CA ASP A 155 10.42 3.55 18.40
C ASP A 155 11.67 4.00 19.19
N VAL A 156 12.23 5.17 18.87
CA VAL A 156 13.41 5.69 19.58
C VAL A 156 12.99 6.29 20.93
N ALA A 157 13.56 5.80 22.02
CA ALA A 157 13.30 6.34 23.34
C ALA A 157 14.04 7.68 23.54
N LEU A 158 13.47 8.58 24.35
CA LEU A 158 14.11 9.88 24.64
C LEU A 158 15.50 9.73 25.26
N ALA A 159 15.73 8.68 26.05
CA ALA A 159 17.03 8.40 26.66
C ALA A 159 18.11 7.98 25.63
N GLU A 160 17.69 7.46 24.47
CA GLU A 160 18.57 7.08 23.36
C GLU A 160 18.87 8.27 22.44
N ALA A 161 18.01 9.31 22.46
CA ALA A 161 18.14 10.51 21.65
C ALA A 161 19.19 11.50 22.20
N GLN A 162 20.41 11.02 22.43
CA GLN A 162 21.53 11.80 22.96
C GLN A 162 22.06 12.80 21.93
N GLU A 163 22.66 13.91 22.34
CA GLU A 163 23.35 14.81 21.40
C GLU A 163 24.75 14.31 21.08
N ASP A 164 25.03 14.07 19.79
CA ASP A 164 26.35 13.67 19.31
C ASP A 164 27.19 14.91 19.01
N ALA A 165 28.51 14.76 19.14
CA ALA A 165 29.47 15.77 18.71
C ALA A 165 29.17 16.21 17.26
N VAL A 166 29.26 17.52 17.00
CA VAL A 166 29.06 18.07 15.66
C VAL A 166 30.33 17.79 14.84
N PRO A 167 30.25 17.00 13.75
CA PRO A 167 31.43 16.75 12.93
C PRO A 167 31.83 17.99 12.13
N ASP A 168 33.08 18.04 11.66
CA ASP A 168 33.55 19.10 10.75
C ASP A 168 33.02 18.89 9.32
N LEU A 169 31.76 19.30 9.13
CA LEU A 169 31.04 19.22 7.86
C LEU A 169 31.65 20.13 6.78
N ALA A 170 32.37 21.19 7.16
CA ALA A 170 32.99 22.10 6.20
C ALA A 170 34.17 21.42 5.50
N SER A 171 35.07 20.80 6.26
CA SER A 171 36.17 20.01 5.69
C SER A 171 35.66 18.80 4.92
N ALA A 172 34.63 18.10 5.43
CA ALA A 172 34.03 16.96 4.73
C ALA A 172 33.48 17.36 3.35
N ARG A 173 32.79 18.50 3.22
CA ARG A 173 32.33 19.03 1.91
C ARG A 173 33.46 19.30 0.93
N SER A 174 34.60 19.79 1.42
CA SER A 174 35.78 20.02 0.58
C SER A 174 36.36 18.70 0.06
N ARG A 175 36.49 17.68 0.94
CA ARG A 175 36.97 16.35 0.56
C ARG A 175 36.03 15.65 -0.42
N TYR A 176 34.72 15.68 -0.18
CA TYR A 176 33.70 15.03 -1.01
C TYR A 176 33.85 15.31 -2.51
N ARG A 177 34.24 16.55 -2.87
CA ARG A 177 34.44 16.96 -4.28
C ARG A 177 35.62 16.26 -4.97
N ARG A 178 36.59 15.75 -4.21
CA ARG A 178 37.80 15.09 -4.70
C ARG A 178 37.68 13.56 -4.72
N ILE A 179 36.82 12.99 -3.89
CA ILE A 179 36.62 11.53 -3.82
C ILE A 179 35.89 11.05 -5.08
N ALA A 180 36.55 10.21 -5.86
CA ALA A 180 35.99 9.58 -7.06
C ALA A 180 35.60 8.13 -6.79
N ALA A 181 34.55 7.66 -7.47
CA ALA A 181 34.15 6.26 -7.46
C ALA A 181 34.83 5.51 -8.62
N SER A 182 35.35 4.32 -8.34
CA SER A 182 35.87 3.41 -9.35
C SER A 182 34.75 2.67 -10.06
N GLY A 183 35.05 2.08 -11.23
CA GLY A 183 34.08 1.21 -11.93
C GLY A 183 33.74 -0.06 -11.14
N GLU A 184 34.62 -0.49 -10.23
CA GLU A 184 34.38 -1.62 -9.33
C GLU A 184 33.37 -1.28 -8.26
N ASP A 185 33.50 -0.11 -7.62
CA ASP A 185 32.55 0.40 -6.62
C ASP A 185 31.12 0.45 -7.18
N VAL A 186 30.99 0.90 -8.44
CA VAL A 186 29.71 0.94 -9.15
C VAL A 186 29.16 -0.47 -9.35
N ARG A 187 29.97 -1.43 -9.82
CA ARG A 187 29.54 -2.82 -10.00
C ARG A 187 29.09 -3.44 -8.67
N THR A 188 29.83 -3.20 -7.60
CA THR A 188 29.51 -3.71 -6.26
C THR A 188 28.15 -3.22 -5.78
N LEU A 189 27.89 -1.91 -5.83
CA LEU A 189 26.60 -1.36 -5.38
C LEU A 189 25.43 -1.77 -6.29
N VAL A 190 25.65 -1.88 -7.61
CA VAL A 190 24.61 -2.34 -8.54
C VAL A 190 24.28 -3.82 -8.32
N ALA A 191 25.29 -4.68 -8.16
CA ALA A 191 25.09 -6.08 -7.85
C ALA A 191 24.39 -6.27 -6.50
N LEU A 192 24.77 -5.47 -5.50
CA LEU A 192 24.12 -5.50 -4.19
C LEU A 192 22.66 -5.03 -4.28
N ALA A 193 22.37 -3.94 -5.00
CA ALA A 193 21.00 -3.47 -5.24
C ALA A 193 20.13 -4.56 -5.88
N ALA A 194 20.65 -5.25 -6.91
CA ALA A 194 19.95 -6.35 -7.57
C ALA A 194 19.65 -7.52 -6.63
N ARG A 195 20.57 -7.85 -5.70
CA ARG A 195 20.35 -8.89 -4.68
C ARG A 195 19.23 -8.54 -3.70
N PHE A 196 19.04 -7.26 -3.40
CA PHE A 196 17.92 -6.75 -2.59
C PHE A 196 16.63 -6.53 -3.41
N GLY A 197 16.62 -6.91 -4.70
CA GLY A 197 15.48 -6.75 -5.62
C GLY A 197 15.18 -5.28 -5.96
N ILE A 198 16.18 -4.42 -5.91
CA ILE A 198 16.05 -2.99 -6.24
C ILE A 198 16.31 -2.79 -7.73
N ASP A 199 15.24 -2.69 -8.52
CA ASP A 199 15.32 -2.60 -9.98
C ASP A 199 15.59 -1.18 -10.52
N THR A 200 15.66 -0.18 -9.63
CA THR A 200 15.91 1.22 -10.01
C THR A 200 17.37 1.61 -9.88
N MET A 201 17.95 2.16 -10.96
CA MET A 201 19.32 2.70 -10.94
C MET A 201 19.51 3.89 -10.00
N ARG A 202 18.42 4.53 -9.57
CA ARG A 202 18.51 5.66 -8.65
C ARG A 202 19.05 5.24 -7.28
N ALA A 203 18.72 4.03 -6.82
CA ALA A 203 19.17 3.55 -5.52
C ALA A 203 20.70 3.37 -5.43
N PRO A 204 21.38 2.62 -6.33
CA PRO A 204 22.83 2.52 -6.29
C PRO A 204 23.53 3.86 -6.55
N MET A 205 22.93 4.78 -7.33
CA MET A 205 23.45 6.14 -7.47
C MET A 205 23.41 6.94 -6.17
N LEU A 206 22.31 6.86 -5.42
CA LEU A 206 22.17 7.52 -4.11
C LEU A 206 23.09 6.87 -3.07
N ALA A 207 23.20 5.53 -3.06
CA ALA A 207 24.12 4.80 -2.20
C ALA A 207 25.59 5.16 -2.48
N MET A 208 25.97 5.31 -3.75
CA MET A 208 27.32 5.76 -4.12
C MET A 208 27.62 7.18 -3.61
N ARG A 209 26.66 8.10 -3.72
CA ARG A 209 26.80 9.45 -3.16
C ARG A 209 26.92 9.42 -1.64
N ALA A 210 26.12 8.57 -0.97
CA ALA A 210 26.18 8.40 0.48
C ALA A 210 27.54 7.82 0.91
N ALA A 211 28.05 6.81 0.21
CA ALA A 211 29.38 6.23 0.45
C ALA A 211 30.50 7.29 0.31
N ARG A 212 30.46 8.10 -0.75
CA ARG A 212 31.43 9.19 -0.94
C ARG A 212 31.33 10.25 0.15
N ALA A 213 30.12 10.59 0.58
CA ALA A 213 29.92 11.50 1.70
C ALA A 213 30.44 10.90 3.02
N HIS A 214 30.25 9.59 3.22
CA HIS A 214 30.73 8.87 4.39
C HIS A 214 32.27 8.86 4.47
N ALA A 215 32.94 8.50 3.37
CA ALA A 215 34.39 8.58 3.27
C ALA A 215 34.91 9.99 3.59
N ALA A 216 34.25 11.02 3.05
CA ALA A 216 34.61 12.42 3.29
C ALA A 216 34.43 12.85 4.76
N LEU A 217 33.36 12.37 5.41
CA LEU A 217 33.04 12.63 6.82
C LEU A 217 34.08 11.99 7.74
N VAL A 218 34.47 10.75 7.46
CA VAL A 218 35.52 10.01 8.20
C VAL A 218 36.92 10.60 7.95
N GLY A 219 37.07 11.40 6.89
CA GLY A 219 38.33 12.08 6.56
C GLY A 219 39.21 11.34 5.56
N ARG A 220 38.66 10.34 4.87
CA ARG A 220 39.35 9.62 3.79
C ARG A 220 39.34 10.42 2.48
N ASP A 221 40.35 10.19 1.66
CA ASP A 221 40.47 10.75 0.31
C ASP A 221 40.08 9.74 -0.80
N ARG A 222 39.77 8.49 -0.44
CA ARG A 222 39.35 7.40 -1.34
C ARG A 222 38.22 6.60 -0.70
N LEU A 223 37.43 5.93 -1.52
CA LEU A 223 36.39 4.99 -1.07
C LEU A 223 37.02 3.68 -0.61
N GLU A 224 36.52 3.16 0.51
CA GLU A 224 36.79 1.81 0.98
C GLU A 224 35.49 0.99 1.05
N GLU A 225 35.61 -0.34 1.22
CA GLU A 225 34.45 -1.24 1.30
C GLU A 225 33.48 -0.83 2.43
N GLY A 226 34.01 -0.37 3.57
CA GLY A 226 33.19 0.11 4.69
C GLY A 226 32.31 1.31 4.33
N ASP A 227 32.77 2.18 3.43
CA ASP A 227 31.98 3.33 2.97
C ASP A 227 30.86 2.88 2.03
N LEU A 228 31.13 1.92 1.15
CA LEU A 228 30.11 1.31 0.28
C LEU A 228 29.04 0.59 1.11
N ARG A 229 29.45 -0.14 2.14
CA ARG A 229 28.56 -0.79 3.10
C ARG A 229 27.67 0.24 3.81
N ALA A 230 28.24 1.30 4.37
CA ALA A 230 27.48 2.36 5.02
C ALA A 230 26.47 3.02 4.07
N GLY A 231 26.88 3.30 2.83
CA GLY A 231 26.00 3.85 1.80
C GLY A 231 24.84 2.91 1.45
N ALA A 232 25.10 1.61 1.32
CA ALA A 232 24.06 0.61 1.07
C ALA A 232 23.11 0.45 2.26
N GLU A 233 23.61 0.35 3.48
CA GLU A 233 22.81 0.22 4.71
C GLU A 233 21.88 1.41 4.94
N LEU A 234 22.30 2.62 4.57
CA LEU A 234 21.49 3.83 4.74
C LEU A 234 20.43 4.02 3.65
N VAL A 235 20.65 3.49 2.44
CA VAL A 235 19.83 3.81 1.26
C VAL A 235 18.94 2.65 0.80
N PHE A 236 19.43 1.42 0.88
CA PHE A 236 18.74 0.24 0.32
C PHE A 236 17.55 -0.26 1.14
N PRO A 237 17.54 -0.28 2.49
CA PRO A 237 16.46 -0.91 3.26
C PRO A 237 15.05 -0.41 2.92
N ALA A 238 14.89 0.90 2.70
CA ALA A 238 13.59 1.50 2.36
C ALA A 238 13.11 1.18 0.92
N ARG A 239 13.93 0.50 0.14
CA ARG A 239 13.70 0.18 -1.28
C ARG A 239 13.81 -1.31 -1.57
N ALA A 240 14.36 -2.08 -0.62
CA ALA A 240 14.56 -3.51 -0.77
C ALA A 240 13.20 -4.20 -0.82
N THR A 241 13.06 -5.07 -1.81
CA THR A 241 11.88 -5.89 -2.07
C THR A 241 12.15 -7.34 -1.64
N ARG A 242 13.44 -7.72 -1.58
CA ARG A 242 13.91 -9.05 -1.19
C ARG A 242 15.02 -8.94 -0.13
N LEU A 243 15.04 -9.87 0.82
CA LEU A 243 16.21 -10.10 1.65
C LEU A 243 17.08 -11.18 0.98
N PRO A 244 18.39 -10.92 0.74
CA PRO A 244 19.28 -11.94 0.20
C PRO A 244 19.37 -13.11 1.17
N ALA A 245 19.30 -14.34 0.65
CA ALA A 245 19.62 -15.51 1.45
C ALA A 245 21.07 -15.40 1.97
N PRO A 246 21.35 -15.76 3.23
CA PRO A 246 22.72 -15.80 3.73
C PRO A 246 23.54 -16.75 2.84
N PRO A 247 24.81 -16.42 2.55
CA PRO A 247 25.67 -17.32 1.78
C PRO A 247 25.77 -18.65 2.52
N GLU A 248 25.42 -19.74 1.85
CA GLU A 248 25.66 -21.09 2.39
C GLU A 248 27.17 -21.25 2.63
N PRO A 249 27.60 -21.74 3.81
CA PRO A 249 29.01 -22.00 4.06
C PRO A 249 29.55 -22.99 3.03
N GLN A 250 30.50 -22.53 2.20
CA GLN A 250 31.27 -23.39 1.33
C GLN A 250 32.40 -24.04 2.13
N ASP A 251 32.17 -25.25 2.62
CA ASP A 251 33.25 -26.15 3.09
C ASP A 251 33.36 -27.39 2.19
N ALA A 252 34.40 -27.36 1.34
CA ALA A 252 35.40 -28.39 1.00
C ALA A 252 35.01 -29.83 0.55
N PRO A 253 35.89 -30.53 -0.23
CA PRO A 253 35.50 -31.49 -1.27
C PRO A 253 35.32 -32.97 -0.87
N ASP A 254 34.42 -33.61 -1.61
CA ASP A 254 34.16 -35.03 -1.88
C ASP A 254 34.93 -36.11 -1.10
N GLN A 255 34.18 -36.92 -0.33
CA GLN A 255 34.45 -38.36 -0.23
C GLN A 255 33.21 -39.15 -0.71
N PRO A 256 33.38 -40.16 -1.58
CA PRO A 256 32.29 -40.89 -2.17
C PRO A 256 31.82 -41.98 -1.22
N ASN A 257 30.53 -41.97 -0.85
CA ASN A 257 29.87 -43.19 -0.40
C ASN A 257 28.49 -43.34 -1.04
N PRO A 258 28.09 -44.60 -1.30
CA PRO A 258 27.15 -44.95 -2.34
C PRO A 258 25.70 -44.69 -1.94
N ARG A 259 24.88 -44.36 -2.94
CA ARG A 259 23.42 -44.25 -2.83
C ARG A 259 22.80 -45.57 -2.39
N PRO A 260 21.70 -45.49 -1.63
CA PRO A 260 20.47 -46.09 -2.11
C PRO A 260 19.35 -45.04 -2.21
N ASP A 261 18.54 -45.22 -3.25
CA ASP A 261 17.32 -44.48 -3.53
C ASP A 261 16.35 -44.55 -2.33
N THR A 262 15.88 -43.41 -1.81
CA THR A 262 14.46 -43.01 -1.83
C THR A 262 14.32 -41.57 -1.33
N GLU A 263 13.31 -40.91 -1.87
CA GLU A 263 12.84 -39.56 -1.62
C GLU A 263 12.54 -39.32 -0.13
N ASP A 264 13.09 -38.23 0.44
CA ASP A 264 12.47 -37.54 1.56
C ASP A 264 12.90 -36.06 1.54
N ALA A 265 12.06 -35.24 0.92
CA ALA A 265 12.13 -33.80 1.04
C ALA A 265 11.61 -33.43 2.44
N THR A 266 12.52 -33.17 3.37
CA THR A 266 12.19 -32.52 4.64
C THR A 266 11.63 -31.13 4.35
N ALA A 267 10.30 -31.03 4.39
CA ALA A 267 9.57 -29.79 4.37
C ALA A 267 10.04 -28.90 5.52
N ARG A 268 10.73 -27.80 5.18
CA ARG A 268 10.90 -26.67 6.10
C ARG A 268 9.52 -26.08 6.36
N ASP A 269 9.15 -26.05 7.64
CA ASP A 269 7.90 -25.47 8.15
C ASP A 269 7.74 -24.02 7.63
N PRO A 270 6.64 -23.64 6.96
CA PRO A 270 6.47 -22.31 6.35
C PRO A 270 6.15 -21.20 7.38
N GLY A 271 6.75 -21.30 8.56
CA GLY A 271 6.59 -20.37 9.68
C GLY A 271 7.57 -19.19 9.70
N ASP A 272 8.72 -19.29 9.02
CA ASP A 272 9.89 -18.44 9.32
C ASP A 272 10.38 -17.53 8.18
N LEU A 273 9.59 -17.36 7.12
CA LEU A 273 9.89 -16.40 6.05
C LEU A 273 9.27 -15.03 6.33
N PRO A 274 10.02 -13.90 6.16
CA PRO A 274 9.48 -12.55 6.26
C PRO A 274 8.29 -12.37 5.32
N ARG A 275 7.16 -11.91 5.88
CA ARG A 275 5.83 -11.91 5.25
C ARG A 275 5.78 -11.14 3.93
N ASP A 276 6.66 -10.15 3.73
CA ASP A 276 6.70 -9.32 2.54
C ASP A 276 7.29 -10.05 1.32
N ILE A 277 8.19 -11.02 1.55
CA ILE A 277 8.84 -11.83 0.49
C ILE A 277 7.85 -12.85 -0.09
N LEU A 278 6.97 -13.41 0.74
CA LEU A 278 5.89 -14.29 0.31
C LEU A 278 4.83 -13.53 -0.50
N ILE A 279 4.52 -12.28 -0.13
CA ILE A 279 3.56 -11.42 -0.83
C ILE A 279 4.09 -11.00 -2.22
N GLU A 280 5.38 -10.75 -2.36
CA GLU A 280 6.00 -10.43 -3.65
C GLU A 280 6.21 -11.63 -4.57
N ALA A 281 6.63 -12.77 -4.03
CA ALA A 281 6.74 -14.00 -4.80
C ALA A 281 5.38 -14.41 -5.38
N VAL A 282 4.30 -14.20 -4.61
CA VAL A 282 2.93 -14.43 -5.06
C VAL A 282 2.47 -13.37 -6.07
N ARG A 283 2.80 -12.08 -5.90
CA ARG A 283 2.51 -11.02 -6.90
C ARG A 283 3.14 -11.29 -8.27
N ALA A 284 4.33 -11.87 -8.31
CA ALA A 284 5.03 -12.18 -9.55
C ALA A 284 4.44 -13.39 -10.30
N LEU A 285 3.58 -14.19 -9.64
CA LEU A 285 3.05 -15.46 -10.14
C LEU A 285 1.54 -15.42 -10.46
N LEU A 286 0.82 -14.33 -10.16
CA LEU A 286 -0.61 -14.20 -10.40
C LEU A 286 -0.88 -13.22 -11.55
N PRO A 287 -1.67 -13.59 -12.58
CA PRO A 287 -2.04 -12.68 -13.67
C PRO A 287 -2.90 -11.50 -13.19
N ASP A 288 -2.70 -10.33 -13.82
CA ASP A 288 -3.45 -9.10 -13.55
C ASP A 288 -4.96 -9.31 -13.81
N GLY A 289 -5.80 -9.02 -12.81
CA GLY A 289 -7.25 -8.85 -13.00
C GLY A 289 -8.20 -9.79 -12.24
N LEU A 290 -7.70 -10.77 -11.49
CA LEU A 290 -8.49 -11.82 -10.79
C LEU A 290 -9.73 -11.32 -10.03
N LEU A 291 -9.64 -10.25 -9.25
CA LEU A 291 -10.80 -9.79 -8.46
C LEU A 291 -11.70 -8.78 -9.21
N THR A 292 -11.35 -8.32 -10.41
CA THR A 292 -12.12 -7.27 -11.11
C THR A 292 -13.52 -7.76 -11.55
N GLY A 293 -13.70 -9.08 -11.73
CA GLY A 293 -14.94 -9.72 -12.17
C GLY A 293 -15.95 -10.08 -11.07
N LEU A 294 -15.69 -9.74 -9.80
CA LEU A 294 -16.67 -9.95 -8.70
C LEU A 294 -17.85 -8.95 -8.76
N ALA A 295 -17.89 -8.07 -9.76
CA ALA A 295 -19.01 -7.17 -10.01
C ALA A 295 -20.14 -7.91 -10.76
N THR A 296 -21.35 -7.80 -10.23
CA THR A 296 -22.60 -8.42 -10.69
C THR A 296 -22.73 -8.46 -12.23
N PRO A 297 -23.05 -9.61 -12.85
CA PRO A 297 -23.32 -9.65 -14.28
C PRO A 297 -24.55 -8.79 -14.58
N GLY A 298 -24.35 -7.73 -15.39
CA GLY A 298 -25.42 -6.85 -15.86
C GLY A 298 -25.22 -5.35 -15.66
N HIS A 299 -24.05 -4.86 -15.22
CA HIS A 299 -23.78 -3.42 -15.17
C HIS A 299 -22.50 -3.06 -15.96
N ASN A 300 -22.71 -2.38 -17.10
CA ASN A 300 -21.65 -1.86 -17.97
C ASN A 300 -20.59 -1.06 -17.19
N THR A 301 -19.45 -1.68 -16.91
CA THR A 301 -18.22 -1.00 -16.52
C THR A 301 -17.51 -0.55 -17.80
N ALA A 302 -17.68 0.72 -18.18
CA ALA A 302 -16.82 1.33 -19.17
C ALA A 302 -15.37 1.35 -18.65
N ALA A 303 -14.45 0.89 -19.49
CA ALA A 303 -13.04 0.66 -19.19
C ALA A 303 -12.31 1.89 -18.61
N GLY A 304 -11.36 1.62 -17.71
CA GLY A 304 -10.32 2.57 -17.27
C GLY A 304 -10.37 2.94 -15.78
N GLY A 305 -9.94 2.02 -14.91
CA GLY A 305 -9.56 2.34 -13.53
C GLY A 305 -9.73 1.18 -12.55
N SER A 306 -8.62 0.78 -11.91
CA SER A 306 -8.40 -0.37 -11.01
C SER A 306 -9.17 -0.36 -9.67
N GLY A 307 -10.44 0.00 -9.65
CA GLY A 307 -11.27 -0.11 -8.43
C GLY A 307 -12.62 -0.76 -8.71
N ALA A 308 -12.84 -1.93 -8.14
CA ALA A 308 -13.96 -2.85 -8.38
C ALA A 308 -15.17 -2.64 -7.46
N GLY A 309 -15.40 -1.42 -6.97
CA GLY A 309 -16.54 -1.06 -6.12
C GLY A 309 -17.75 -0.53 -6.91
N ARG A 310 -18.97 -0.63 -6.36
CA ARG A 310 -20.16 -0.01 -6.97
C ARG A 310 -19.96 1.50 -7.06
N LEU A 311 -20.26 2.05 -8.24
CA LEU A 311 -20.20 3.49 -8.47
C LEU A 311 -21.36 4.18 -7.75
N ARG A 312 -21.05 4.96 -6.70
CA ARG A 312 -22.03 5.79 -6.01
C ARG A 312 -21.83 7.25 -6.40
N LYS A 313 -22.94 7.94 -6.70
CA LYS A 313 -22.90 9.40 -6.90
C LYS A 313 -22.75 10.05 -5.52
N GLY A 314 -21.57 10.59 -5.26
CA GLY A 314 -21.24 11.29 -4.02
C GLY A 314 -21.32 12.81 -4.22
N ASN A 315 -21.85 13.53 -3.22
CA ASN A 315 -21.86 14.99 -3.23
C ASN A 315 -20.64 15.60 -2.53
N ARG A 316 -19.76 14.79 -1.92
CA ARG A 316 -18.74 15.28 -0.97
C ARG A 316 -17.30 14.72 -1.15
N ARG A 317 -17.12 13.52 -1.71
CA ARG A 317 -15.81 12.84 -1.89
C ARG A 317 -15.82 11.91 -3.11
N GLY A 318 -14.64 11.66 -3.69
CA GLY A 318 -14.46 10.76 -4.84
C GLY A 318 -13.82 11.41 -6.07
N ARG A 319 -13.75 10.70 -7.21
CA ARG A 319 -13.26 11.25 -8.49
C ARG A 319 -14.17 12.40 -8.94
N PRO A 320 -13.66 13.61 -9.22
CA PRO A 320 -14.49 14.71 -9.67
C PRO A 320 -15.15 14.37 -11.02
N LEU A 321 -16.47 14.52 -11.09
CA LEU A 321 -17.24 14.38 -12.33
C LEU A 321 -17.52 15.76 -12.92
N PRO A 322 -17.79 15.84 -14.25
CA PRO A 322 -18.18 17.09 -14.87
C PRO A 322 -19.34 17.76 -14.12
N PRO A 323 -19.21 19.06 -13.82
CA PRO A 323 -20.22 19.78 -13.05
C PRO A 323 -21.50 19.94 -13.87
N ARG A 324 -22.65 19.92 -13.20
CA ARG A 324 -23.98 20.02 -13.85
C ARG A 324 -24.75 21.26 -13.40
N PRO A 325 -25.69 21.76 -14.22
CA PRO A 325 -26.67 22.74 -13.78
C PRO A 325 -27.36 22.27 -12.50
N GLY A 326 -27.45 23.13 -11.48
CA GLY A 326 -28.07 22.76 -10.21
C GLY A 326 -28.47 23.98 -9.40
N ARG A 327 -29.35 23.78 -8.42
CA ARG A 327 -29.83 24.86 -7.54
C ARG A 327 -29.06 24.88 -6.22
N LEU A 328 -29.01 26.06 -5.60
CA LEU A 328 -28.50 26.24 -4.25
C LEU A 328 -29.53 25.64 -3.27
N ASN A 329 -29.23 24.48 -2.73
CA ASN A 329 -30.10 23.76 -1.79
C ASN A 329 -29.41 23.49 -0.44
N GLY A 330 -28.27 24.16 -0.16
CA GLY A 330 -27.45 24.00 1.05
C GLY A 330 -26.70 22.65 1.17
N ARG A 331 -27.08 21.64 0.38
CA ARG A 331 -26.49 20.28 0.40
C ARG A 331 -25.44 20.06 -0.67
N SER A 332 -25.59 20.75 -1.81
CA SER A 332 -24.73 20.66 -2.99
C SER A 332 -23.64 21.72 -2.96
N ARG A 333 -22.37 21.35 -3.20
CA ARG A 333 -21.27 22.32 -3.33
C ARG A 333 -21.27 22.95 -4.73
N VAL A 334 -21.16 24.27 -4.81
CA VAL A 334 -21.08 25.00 -6.09
C VAL A 334 -19.69 24.83 -6.71
N ASP A 335 -19.65 24.60 -8.02
CA ASP A 335 -18.44 24.68 -8.83
C ASP A 335 -18.27 26.13 -9.30
N LEU A 336 -17.43 26.88 -8.59
CA LEU A 336 -17.21 28.31 -8.86
C LEU A 336 -16.68 28.54 -10.28
N VAL A 337 -15.72 27.73 -10.73
CA VAL A 337 -15.10 27.90 -12.05
C VAL A 337 -16.11 27.61 -13.15
N ALA A 338 -16.83 26.49 -13.05
CA ALA A 338 -17.82 26.14 -14.07
C ALA A 338 -19.04 27.09 -14.06
N THR A 339 -19.40 27.64 -12.90
CA THR A 339 -20.44 28.66 -12.78
C THR A 339 -20.01 29.96 -13.44
N LEU A 340 -18.76 30.38 -13.21
CA LEU A 340 -18.19 31.58 -13.85
C LEU A 340 -18.02 31.41 -15.36
N GLN A 341 -17.57 30.23 -15.82
CA GLN A 341 -17.51 29.90 -17.25
C GLN A 341 -18.91 29.91 -17.89
N ALA A 342 -19.93 29.43 -17.19
CA ALA A 342 -21.31 29.45 -17.69
C ALA A 342 -21.87 30.89 -17.77
N CYS A 343 -21.54 31.77 -16.82
CA CYS A 343 -22.05 33.14 -16.82
C CYS A 343 -21.22 34.12 -17.67
N ALA A 344 -19.95 33.81 -17.97
CA ALA A 344 -19.02 34.72 -18.65
C ALA A 344 -19.51 35.21 -20.03
N PRO A 345 -20.04 34.37 -20.93
CA PRO A 345 -20.50 34.82 -22.25
C PRO A 345 -21.64 35.85 -22.19
N TRP A 346 -22.44 35.81 -21.12
CA TRP A 346 -23.66 36.63 -20.98
C TRP A 346 -23.42 37.97 -20.30
N GLN A 347 -22.22 38.24 -19.78
CA GLN A 347 -21.95 39.42 -18.97
C GLN A 347 -22.18 40.74 -19.75
N THR A 348 -21.81 40.78 -21.03
CA THR A 348 -21.97 41.96 -21.88
C THR A 348 -23.45 42.36 -22.03
N ILE A 349 -24.33 41.38 -22.25
CA ILE A 349 -25.78 41.61 -22.41
C ILE A 349 -26.40 41.98 -21.06
N ARG A 350 -26.05 41.25 -19.99
CA ARG A 350 -26.62 41.44 -18.66
C ARG A 350 -26.25 42.80 -18.05
N ARG A 351 -25.03 43.30 -18.30
CA ARG A 351 -24.61 44.64 -17.86
C ARG A 351 -25.41 45.76 -18.52
N LYS A 352 -25.81 45.60 -19.80
CA LYS A 352 -26.69 46.56 -20.48
C LYS A 352 -28.08 46.59 -19.85
N SER A 353 -28.61 45.44 -19.44
CA SER A 353 -29.92 45.35 -18.79
C SER A 353 -29.91 45.71 -17.30
N MET A 354 -28.77 45.61 -16.61
CA MET A 354 -28.62 45.88 -15.17
C MET A 354 -27.39 46.75 -14.91
N PRO A 355 -27.41 48.03 -15.33
CA PRO A 355 -26.25 48.92 -15.24
C PRO A 355 -25.84 49.26 -13.79
N GLN A 356 -26.73 49.11 -12.82
CA GLN A 356 -26.46 49.32 -11.39
C GLN A 356 -25.76 48.13 -10.71
N ALA A 357 -25.58 47.00 -11.39
CA ALA A 357 -24.92 45.83 -10.82
C ALA A 357 -23.38 45.97 -10.92
N GLY A 358 -22.73 46.38 -9.83
CA GLY A 358 -21.28 46.64 -9.80
C GLY A 358 -20.36 45.40 -9.88
N ARG A 359 -20.89 44.18 -10.10
CA ARG A 359 -20.11 42.91 -10.10
C ARG A 359 -20.60 41.94 -11.20
N ILE A 360 -19.98 40.76 -11.27
CA ILE A 360 -20.40 39.65 -12.16
C ILE A 360 -21.86 39.29 -11.88
N ILE A 361 -22.69 39.29 -12.92
CA ILE A 361 -24.13 39.00 -12.82
C ILE A 361 -24.35 37.50 -13.04
N ILE A 362 -24.67 36.78 -11.96
CA ILE A 362 -24.90 35.33 -11.94
C ILE A 362 -26.40 35.07 -11.76
N PHE A 363 -27.00 34.33 -12.70
CA PHE A 363 -28.38 33.86 -12.62
C PHE A 363 -28.43 32.41 -12.10
N PRO A 364 -29.57 31.95 -11.55
CA PRO A 364 -29.75 30.56 -11.11
C PRO A 364 -29.44 29.51 -12.19
N SER A 365 -29.61 29.84 -13.47
CA SER A 365 -29.30 28.97 -14.61
C SER A 365 -27.80 28.76 -14.86
N ASP A 366 -26.96 29.68 -14.38
CA ASP A 366 -25.50 29.58 -14.50
C ASP A 366 -24.89 28.67 -13.43
N ILE A 367 -25.63 28.41 -12.34
CA ILE A 367 -25.10 27.67 -11.20
C ILE A 367 -24.76 26.24 -11.61
N ARG A 368 -23.49 25.90 -11.40
CA ARG A 368 -22.95 24.55 -11.61
C ARG A 368 -22.62 23.93 -10.27
N VAL A 369 -23.00 22.67 -10.09
CA VAL A 369 -22.77 21.91 -8.85
C VAL A 369 -21.63 20.92 -9.03
N LYS A 370 -20.69 20.90 -8.08
CA LYS A 370 -19.61 19.90 -8.00
C LYS A 370 -20.21 18.53 -7.73
N ARG A 371 -19.76 17.54 -8.49
CA ARG A 371 -20.16 16.14 -8.32
C ARG A 371 -18.91 15.30 -8.16
N TYR A 372 -19.01 14.31 -7.29
CA TYR A 372 -17.95 13.34 -7.08
C TYR A 372 -18.50 11.94 -7.38
N GLN A 373 -17.64 11.09 -7.90
CA GLN A 373 -17.88 9.67 -8.09
C GLN A 373 -17.17 8.96 -6.94
N ASP A 374 -17.98 8.51 -5.98
CA ASP A 374 -17.51 7.71 -4.85
C ASP A 374 -17.57 6.24 -5.25
N LYS A 375 -16.55 5.45 -4.91
CA LYS A 375 -16.60 3.99 -5.07
C LYS A 375 -16.84 3.43 -3.67
N SER A 376 -17.87 2.59 -3.49
CA SER A 376 -18.02 1.86 -2.23
C SER A 376 -16.85 0.88 -2.08
N ASP A 377 -16.29 0.81 -0.89
CA ASP A 377 -15.27 -0.18 -0.56
C ASP A 377 -15.89 -1.59 -0.65
N ARG A 378 -15.16 -2.53 -1.25
CA ARG A 378 -15.63 -3.90 -1.40
C ARG A 378 -15.30 -4.72 -0.15
N LEU A 379 -16.16 -5.69 0.16
CA LEU A 379 -15.97 -6.67 1.23
C LEU A 379 -16.03 -8.08 0.64
N LEU A 380 -15.01 -8.89 0.90
CA LEU A 380 -14.99 -10.31 0.56
C LEU A 380 -15.24 -11.13 1.83
N ILE A 381 -16.30 -11.93 1.82
CA ILE A 381 -16.70 -12.79 2.93
C ILE A 381 -16.33 -14.22 2.57
N PHE A 382 -15.25 -14.73 3.16
CA PHE A 382 -14.83 -16.11 3.02
C PHE A 382 -15.65 -16.98 3.97
N VAL A 383 -16.32 -18.00 3.42
CA VAL A 383 -17.13 -18.96 4.17
C VAL A 383 -16.46 -20.32 3.98
N VAL A 384 -15.77 -20.79 5.02
CA VAL A 384 -14.83 -21.92 4.92
C VAL A 384 -15.30 -23.08 5.77
N ASP A 385 -15.33 -24.26 5.15
CA ASP A 385 -15.61 -25.54 5.79
C ASP A 385 -14.39 -26.05 6.57
N ALA A 386 -14.53 -26.25 7.88
CA ALA A 386 -13.48 -26.81 8.74
C ALA A 386 -13.77 -28.28 9.18
N SER A 387 -14.80 -28.92 8.61
CA SER A 387 -15.18 -30.30 8.91
C SER A 387 -14.23 -31.33 8.27
N GLY A 388 -14.04 -32.50 8.90
CA GLY A 388 -12.95 -33.41 8.52
C GLY A 388 -13.17 -34.90 8.74
N SER A 389 -12.81 -35.71 7.75
CA SER A 389 -12.40 -37.14 7.89
C SER A 389 -11.16 -37.51 7.03
N ALA A 390 -10.51 -36.52 6.42
CA ALA A 390 -9.20 -36.61 5.75
C ALA A 390 -8.49 -35.24 5.86
N ALA A 391 -8.50 -34.71 7.09
CA ALA A 391 -8.65 -33.29 7.38
C ALA A 391 -7.35 -32.46 7.33
N VAL A 392 -6.19 -33.08 7.53
CA VAL A 392 -4.94 -32.31 7.71
C VAL A 392 -4.41 -31.75 6.38
N SER A 393 -4.42 -32.53 5.29
CA SER A 393 -3.97 -32.03 3.98
C SER A 393 -4.98 -31.06 3.36
N ARG A 394 -6.28 -31.35 3.45
CA ARG A 394 -7.34 -30.54 2.82
C ARG A 394 -7.56 -29.19 3.50
N LEU A 395 -7.47 -29.13 4.82
CA LEU A 395 -7.58 -27.88 5.57
C LEU A 395 -6.32 -27.03 5.40
N SER A 396 -5.15 -27.66 5.26
CA SER A 396 -3.90 -26.97 4.89
C SER A 396 -3.95 -26.42 3.47
N GLU A 397 -4.54 -27.16 2.54
CA GLU A 397 -4.80 -26.75 1.16
C GLU A 397 -5.80 -25.57 1.09
N ALA A 398 -6.94 -25.65 1.78
CA ALA A 398 -7.91 -24.56 1.87
C ALA A 398 -7.35 -23.32 2.59
N LYS A 399 -6.49 -23.51 3.59
CA LYS A 399 -5.78 -22.43 4.28
C LYS A 399 -4.78 -21.74 3.35
N GLY A 400 -3.97 -22.50 2.60
CA GLY A 400 -3.06 -21.94 1.60
C GLY A 400 -3.80 -21.17 0.51
N ALA A 401 -4.94 -21.70 0.07
CA ALA A 401 -5.88 -21.04 -0.84
C ALA A 401 -6.39 -19.69 -0.31
N VAL A 402 -6.91 -19.68 0.92
CA VAL A 402 -7.43 -18.46 1.55
C VAL A 402 -6.32 -17.45 1.83
N GLU A 403 -5.12 -17.88 2.24
CA GLU A 403 -3.96 -17.01 2.44
C GLU A 403 -3.54 -16.26 1.17
N LEU A 404 -3.58 -16.94 0.01
CA LEU A 404 -3.26 -16.33 -1.28
C LEU A 404 -4.32 -15.32 -1.72
N LEU A 405 -5.61 -15.68 -1.58
CA LEU A 405 -6.71 -14.78 -1.93
C LEU A 405 -6.75 -13.56 -0.99
N LEU A 406 -6.33 -13.72 0.27
CA LEU A 406 -6.16 -12.64 1.23
C LEU A 406 -5.02 -11.69 0.85
N ALA A 407 -3.86 -12.24 0.46
CA ALA A 407 -2.73 -11.45 -0.01
C ALA A 407 -3.11 -10.60 -1.24
N GLN A 408 -3.95 -11.15 -2.12
CA GLN A 408 -4.45 -10.43 -3.29
C GLN A 408 -5.50 -9.36 -2.97
N SER A 409 -6.39 -9.64 -2.01
CA SER A 409 -7.40 -8.69 -1.53
C SER A 409 -6.76 -7.46 -0.86
N TYR A 410 -5.62 -7.66 -0.18
CA TYR A 410 -4.80 -6.57 0.34
C TYR A 410 -4.28 -5.66 -0.79
N ALA A 411 -3.74 -6.26 -1.87
CA ALA A 411 -3.24 -5.49 -3.01
C ALA A 411 -4.32 -4.64 -3.70
N GLN A 412 -5.59 -5.06 -3.66
CA GLN A 412 -6.73 -4.32 -4.23
C GLN A 412 -7.48 -3.43 -3.22
N ARG A 413 -7.00 -3.35 -1.97
CA ARG A 413 -7.57 -2.55 -0.86
C ARG A 413 -9.00 -2.96 -0.48
N ASP A 414 -9.32 -4.23 -0.60
CA ASP A 414 -10.61 -4.77 -0.19
C ASP A 414 -10.65 -5.05 1.31
N HIS A 415 -11.85 -4.95 1.90
CA HIS A 415 -12.09 -5.52 3.22
C HIS A 415 -12.28 -7.02 3.11
N VAL A 416 -11.83 -7.75 4.12
CA VAL A 416 -12.01 -9.19 4.19
C VAL A 416 -12.61 -9.60 5.51
N ALA A 417 -13.54 -10.56 5.46
CA ALA A 417 -14.10 -11.25 6.60
C ALA A 417 -13.99 -12.77 6.40
N LEU A 418 -13.91 -13.52 7.49
CA LEU A 418 -13.79 -14.97 7.48
C LEU A 418 -14.81 -15.57 8.45
N ILE A 419 -15.64 -16.45 7.93
CA ILE A 419 -16.62 -17.25 8.64
C ILE A 419 -16.17 -18.70 8.52
N GLY A 420 -15.91 -19.35 9.65
CA GLY A 420 -15.64 -20.79 9.70
C GLY A 420 -16.85 -21.50 10.26
N PHE A 421 -17.26 -22.61 9.66
CA PHE A 421 -18.36 -23.43 10.17
C PHE A 421 -17.88 -24.85 10.48
N ARG A 422 -18.32 -25.38 11.62
CA ARG A 422 -17.93 -26.69 12.17
C ARG A 422 -18.90 -27.13 13.27
N GLY A 423 -18.93 -28.43 13.57
CA GLY A 423 -19.82 -28.93 14.62
C GLY A 423 -21.26 -28.56 14.27
N ASP A 424 -21.99 -27.92 15.17
CA ASP A 424 -23.37 -27.45 14.97
C ASP A 424 -23.51 -25.94 14.65
N GLY A 425 -22.40 -25.20 14.54
CA GLY A 425 -22.40 -23.74 14.46
C GLY A 425 -21.50 -23.12 13.38
N ALA A 426 -21.58 -21.79 13.28
CA ALA A 426 -20.71 -20.96 12.44
C ALA A 426 -20.17 -19.77 13.23
N ASP A 427 -18.85 -19.58 13.19
CA ASP A 427 -18.14 -18.55 13.94
C ASP A 427 -17.61 -17.47 12.99
N LEU A 428 -17.81 -16.20 13.34
CA LEU A 428 -17.12 -15.08 12.69
C LEU A 428 -15.69 -15.00 13.20
N LEU A 429 -14.80 -15.69 12.51
CA LEU A 429 -13.39 -15.78 12.87
C LEU A 429 -12.67 -14.45 12.64
N LEU A 430 -13.02 -13.74 11.57
CA LEU A 430 -12.46 -12.44 11.25
C LEU A 430 -13.58 -11.46 10.90
N PRO A 431 -13.79 -10.38 11.68
CA PRO A 431 -14.68 -9.31 11.28
C PRO A 431 -14.11 -8.56 10.06
N PRO A 432 -14.94 -7.84 9.29
CA PRO A 432 -14.49 -7.03 8.16
C PRO A 432 -13.28 -6.16 8.52
N THR A 433 -12.11 -6.50 7.97
CA THR A 433 -10.84 -5.83 8.25
C THR A 433 -9.98 -5.73 7.00
N ARG A 434 -9.06 -4.77 7.03
CA ARG A 434 -7.97 -4.63 6.04
C ARG A 434 -6.65 -5.21 6.54
N SER A 435 -6.60 -5.61 7.82
CA SER A 435 -5.37 -6.10 8.46
C SER A 435 -5.12 -7.57 8.11
N LEU A 436 -4.14 -7.81 7.24
CA LEU A 436 -3.69 -9.16 6.86
C LEU A 436 -3.09 -9.94 8.05
N VAL A 437 -2.46 -9.24 8.99
CA VAL A 437 -1.74 -9.82 10.14
C VAL A 437 -2.67 -10.53 11.12
N GLN A 438 -3.82 -9.92 11.44
CA GLN A 438 -4.83 -10.54 12.29
C GLN A 438 -5.46 -11.76 11.61
N THR A 439 -5.62 -11.71 10.28
CA THR A 439 -6.22 -12.79 9.51
C THR A 439 -5.35 -14.05 9.49
N LYS A 440 -4.04 -13.93 9.28
CA LYS A 440 -3.14 -15.10 9.23
C LYS A 440 -3.07 -15.85 10.56
N ARG A 441 -3.04 -15.12 11.70
CA ARG A 441 -3.03 -15.73 13.05
C ARG A 441 -4.33 -16.51 13.32
N ARG A 442 -5.48 -15.97 12.92
CA ARG A 442 -6.78 -16.62 13.14
C ARG A 442 -7.04 -17.78 12.17
N LEU A 443 -6.51 -17.72 10.94
CA LEU A 443 -6.48 -18.85 10.00
C LEU A 443 -5.57 -19.98 10.46
N ALA A 444 -4.43 -19.65 11.08
CA ALA A 444 -3.53 -20.65 11.63
C ALA A 444 -4.12 -21.41 12.82
N ALA A 445 -5.04 -20.79 13.56
CA ALA A 445 -5.72 -21.36 14.70
C ALA A 445 -7.02 -22.10 14.35
N LEU A 446 -7.33 -22.33 13.07
CA LEU A 446 -8.53 -23.05 12.64
C LEU A 446 -8.47 -24.50 13.13
N PRO A 447 -9.34 -24.93 14.06
CA PRO A 447 -9.34 -26.29 14.56
C PRO A 447 -10.01 -27.20 13.53
N GLY A 448 -9.35 -28.30 13.16
CA GLY A 448 -9.93 -29.27 12.23
C GLY A 448 -10.87 -30.26 12.93
N GLY A 449 -12.06 -30.49 12.36
CA GLY A 449 -12.98 -31.56 12.76
C GLY A 449 -14.38 -31.11 13.18
N GLY A 450 -15.33 -32.04 13.10
CA GLY A 450 -16.76 -31.83 13.39
C GLY A 450 -17.65 -32.07 12.17
N GLY A 451 -18.96 -31.91 12.35
CA GLY A 451 -19.91 -31.94 11.24
C GLY A 451 -19.89 -30.65 10.41
N THR A 452 -20.66 -30.65 9.33
CA THR A 452 -20.66 -29.63 8.27
C THR A 452 -22.00 -28.86 8.28
N PRO A 453 -22.17 -27.84 9.14
CA PRO A 453 -23.40 -27.04 9.22
C PRO A 453 -23.40 -25.95 8.15
N LEU A 454 -23.45 -26.36 6.88
CA LEU A 454 -23.33 -25.48 5.71
C LEU A 454 -24.42 -24.38 5.69
N ALA A 455 -25.65 -24.74 6.05
CA ALA A 455 -26.77 -23.81 6.13
C ALA A 455 -26.49 -22.68 7.14
N THR A 456 -25.99 -23.02 8.32
CA THR A 456 -25.62 -22.06 9.37
C THR A 456 -24.50 -21.13 8.91
N GLY A 457 -23.48 -21.66 8.21
CA GLY A 457 -22.40 -20.86 7.63
C GLY A 457 -22.89 -19.85 6.59
N LEU A 458 -23.77 -20.27 5.67
CA LEU A 458 -24.37 -19.38 4.68
C LEU A 458 -25.28 -18.33 5.33
N GLN A 459 -26.02 -18.69 6.39
CA GLN A 459 -26.87 -17.76 7.12
C GLN A 459 -26.04 -16.62 7.75
N ALA A 460 -24.93 -16.97 8.40
CA ALA A 460 -24.02 -16.01 8.99
C ALA A 460 -23.42 -15.08 7.91
N ALA A 461 -23.10 -15.61 6.73
CA ALA A 461 -22.59 -14.83 5.61
C ALA A 461 -23.62 -13.81 5.08
N VAL A 462 -24.89 -14.20 4.97
CA VAL A 462 -25.98 -13.29 4.57
C VAL A 462 -26.15 -12.17 5.59
N GLN A 463 -26.17 -12.50 6.89
CA GLN A 463 -26.33 -11.50 7.95
C GLN A 463 -25.17 -10.50 7.95
N LEU A 464 -23.94 -10.98 7.78
CA LEU A 464 -22.77 -10.10 7.69
C LEU A 464 -22.81 -9.23 6.45
N ALA A 465 -23.18 -9.80 5.29
CA ALA A 465 -23.32 -9.04 4.04
C ALA A 465 -24.33 -7.90 4.19
N GLU A 466 -25.51 -8.17 4.75
CA GLU A 466 -26.53 -7.14 5.00
C GLU A 466 -26.04 -6.04 5.95
N HIS A 467 -25.38 -6.43 7.03
CA HIS A 467 -24.87 -5.48 8.01
C HIS A 467 -23.82 -4.54 7.38
N SER A 468 -22.91 -5.12 6.61
CA SER A 468 -21.85 -4.38 5.90
C SER A 468 -22.37 -3.53 4.75
N GLU A 469 -23.44 -3.92 4.05
CA GLU A 469 -24.10 -3.07 3.06
C GLU A 469 -24.64 -1.78 3.67
N ARG A 470 -25.23 -1.86 4.87
CA ARG A 470 -25.73 -0.67 5.61
C ARG A 470 -24.60 0.28 5.99
N GLN A 471 -23.39 -0.25 6.19
CA GLN A 471 -22.18 0.52 6.44
C GLN A 471 -21.53 1.08 5.15
N GLY A 472 -22.13 0.81 3.98
CA GLY A 472 -21.67 1.32 2.69
C GLY A 472 -20.64 0.45 1.98
N LEU A 473 -20.42 -0.79 2.45
CA LEU A 473 -19.57 -1.77 1.77
C LEU A 473 -20.35 -2.50 0.67
N THR A 474 -19.63 -3.06 -0.30
CA THR A 474 -20.20 -3.96 -1.32
C THR A 474 -19.73 -5.38 -1.05
N PRO A 475 -20.56 -6.26 -0.43
CA PRO A 475 -20.14 -7.60 -0.06
C PRO A 475 -20.16 -8.57 -1.25
N SER A 476 -19.29 -9.57 -1.20
CA SER A 476 -19.29 -10.75 -2.07
C SER A 476 -18.92 -11.98 -1.24
N ILE A 477 -19.60 -13.10 -1.48
CA ILE A 477 -19.45 -14.33 -0.70
C ILE A 477 -18.59 -15.31 -1.50
N LEU A 478 -17.49 -15.78 -0.89
CA LEU A 478 -16.66 -16.87 -1.39
C LEU A 478 -16.86 -18.10 -0.51
N LEU A 479 -17.56 -19.10 -1.02
CA LEU A 479 -17.83 -20.36 -0.30
C LEU A 479 -16.77 -21.41 -0.68
N LEU A 480 -16.12 -22.00 0.32
CA LEU A 480 -15.15 -23.09 0.17
C LEU A 480 -15.65 -24.30 0.97
N THR A 481 -16.10 -25.36 0.28
CA THR A 481 -16.66 -26.57 0.93
C THR A 481 -16.60 -27.79 0.00
N ASP A 482 -16.64 -28.99 0.57
CA ASP A 482 -16.78 -30.25 -0.17
C ASP A 482 -18.26 -30.61 -0.48
N GLY A 483 -19.19 -29.76 -0.02
CA GLY A 483 -20.60 -29.84 -0.39
C GLY A 483 -21.44 -30.81 0.41
N ARG A 484 -20.89 -31.39 1.48
CA ARG A 484 -21.56 -32.42 2.27
C ARG A 484 -22.25 -31.81 3.49
N ALA A 485 -23.38 -31.16 3.29
CA ALA A 485 -24.20 -30.68 4.41
C ALA A 485 -24.65 -31.86 5.28
N ASN A 486 -24.24 -31.87 6.55
CA ASN A 486 -24.50 -32.96 7.48
C ASN A 486 -25.42 -32.55 8.64
N ILE A 487 -25.53 -31.24 8.90
CA ILE A 487 -26.20 -30.70 10.08
C ILE A 487 -27.20 -29.61 9.66
N THR A 488 -28.42 -29.73 10.17
CA THR A 488 -29.51 -28.77 9.94
C THR A 488 -29.31 -27.49 10.77
N LEU A 489 -30.06 -26.45 10.47
CA LEU A 489 -30.12 -25.21 11.26
C LEU A 489 -30.54 -25.44 12.72
N SER A 490 -31.25 -26.54 12.99
CA SER A 490 -31.65 -26.95 14.34
C SER A 490 -30.57 -27.77 15.08
N GLY A 491 -29.40 -27.98 14.49
CA GLY A 491 -28.31 -28.77 15.06
C GLY A 491 -28.49 -30.30 14.92
N ALA A 492 -29.48 -30.77 14.16
CA ALA A 492 -29.74 -32.20 13.99
C ALA A 492 -28.93 -32.78 12.82
N ALA A 493 -28.46 -34.03 12.97
CA ALA A 493 -27.69 -34.73 11.94
C ALA A 493 -28.62 -35.40 10.90
N ASP A 494 -29.24 -34.60 10.03
CA ASP A 494 -30.13 -35.05 8.96
C ASP A 494 -29.67 -34.49 7.60
N ARG A 495 -28.99 -35.32 6.81
CA ARG A 495 -28.36 -34.94 5.53
C ARG A 495 -29.34 -34.36 4.48
N PRO A 496 -30.43 -35.04 4.10
CA PRO A 496 -31.34 -34.51 3.08
C PRO A 496 -31.99 -33.19 3.53
N ARG A 497 -32.34 -33.07 4.80
CA ARG A 497 -32.89 -31.83 5.35
C ARG A 497 -31.86 -30.71 5.41
N ALA A 498 -30.63 -30.99 5.86
CA ALA A 498 -29.53 -30.03 5.91
C ALA A 498 -29.16 -29.50 4.51
N GLN A 499 -29.18 -30.36 3.50
CA GLN A 499 -28.96 -29.98 2.11
C GLN A 499 -30.07 -29.05 1.60
N GLY A 500 -31.34 -29.38 1.85
CA GLY A 500 -32.47 -28.54 1.48
C GLY A 500 -32.45 -27.16 2.16
N GLU A 501 -32.08 -27.10 3.45
CA GLU A 501 -31.94 -25.85 4.19
C GLU A 501 -30.78 -24.99 3.65
N ALA A 502 -29.65 -25.58 3.27
CA ALA A 502 -28.55 -24.86 2.61
C ALA A 502 -28.97 -24.28 1.24
N GLU A 503 -29.74 -25.03 0.45
CA GLU A 503 -30.28 -24.59 -0.85
C GLU A 503 -31.29 -23.45 -0.72
N GLN A 504 -32.10 -23.43 0.34
CA GLN A 504 -33.00 -22.32 0.65
C GLN A 504 -32.23 -21.02 0.94
N ILE A 505 -31.16 -21.09 1.73
CA ILE A 505 -30.33 -19.93 2.04
C ILE A 505 -29.54 -19.48 0.80
N ALA A 506 -29.03 -20.43 0.00
CA ALA A 506 -28.43 -20.14 -1.29
C ALA A 506 -29.39 -19.36 -2.21
N SER A 507 -30.66 -19.77 -2.28
CA SER A 507 -31.68 -19.06 -3.05
C SER A 507 -31.92 -17.63 -2.55
N LEU A 508 -31.83 -17.41 -1.24
CA LEU A 508 -31.91 -16.07 -0.64
C LEU A 508 -30.73 -15.17 -1.07
N ILE A 509 -29.52 -15.73 -1.15
CA ILE A 509 -28.32 -15.02 -1.64
C ILE A 509 -28.54 -14.58 -3.10
N GLY A 510 -29.02 -15.50 -3.95
CA GLY A 510 -29.32 -15.22 -5.35
C GLY A 510 -30.42 -14.18 -5.53
N ALA A 511 -31.53 -14.29 -4.79
CA ALA A 511 -32.64 -13.33 -4.83
C ALA A 511 -32.19 -11.90 -4.43
N ARG A 512 -31.23 -11.79 -3.51
CA ARG A 512 -30.65 -10.51 -3.06
C ARG A 512 -29.54 -9.99 -3.97
N ARG A 513 -29.11 -10.77 -4.97
CA ARG A 513 -28.03 -10.43 -5.91
C ARG A 513 -26.71 -10.10 -5.22
N ILE A 514 -26.41 -10.80 -4.12
CA ILE A 514 -25.10 -10.72 -3.47
C ILE A 514 -24.13 -11.50 -4.37
N GLY A 515 -23.01 -10.87 -4.76
CA GLY A 515 -22.01 -11.53 -5.61
C GLY A 515 -21.47 -12.79 -4.93
N GLY A 516 -21.33 -13.88 -5.67
CA GLY A 516 -20.98 -15.18 -5.10
C GLY A 516 -20.04 -16.03 -5.97
N VAL A 517 -19.11 -16.73 -5.34
CA VAL A 517 -18.28 -17.79 -5.95
C VAL A 517 -18.31 -19.02 -5.05
N VAL A 518 -18.49 -20.19 -5.64
CA VAL A 518 -18.45 -21.49 -4.95
C VAL A 518 -17.21 -22.25 -5.43
N LEU A 519 -16.29 -22.50 -4.50
CA LEU A 519 -15.06 -23.24 -4.68
C LEU A 519 -15.25 -24.65 -4.10
N ASP A 520 -15.33 -25.64 -4.98
CA ASP A 520 -15.48 -27.05 -4.60
C ASP A 520 -14.10 -27.65 -4.31
N ILE A 521 -13.83 -27.93 -3.04
CA ILE A 521 -12.56 -28.51 -2.55
C ILE A 521 -12.60 -30.04 -2.52
N GLY A 522 -13.62 -30.66 -3.13
CA GLY A 522 -13.75 -32.11 -3.23
C GLY A 522 -12.85 -32.72 -4.29
N ASN A 523 -12.32 -33.93 -4.02
CA ASN A 523 -11.49 -34.69 -4.97
C ASN A 523 -12.20 -34.97 -6.31
N ARG A 524 -13.54 -34.96 -6.33
CA ARG A 524 -14.37 -35.13 -7.51
C ARG A 524 -15.49 -34.09 -7.47
N PRO A 525 -15.85 -33.46 -8.61
CA PRO A 525 -16.95 -32.51 -8.67
C PRO A 525 -18.23 -33.10 -8.08
N HIS A 526 -18.81 -32.42 -7.08
CA HIS A 526 -19.98 -32.90 -6.36
C HIS A 526 -21.27 -32.26 -6.93
N PRO A 527 -22.22 -33.03 -7.52
CA PRO A 527 -23.41 -32.45 -8.16
C PRO A 527 -24.27 -31.54 -7.25
N PRO A 528 -24.47 -31.84 -5.95
CA PRO A 528 -25.13 -30.93 -5.01
C PRO A 528 -24.52 -29.52 -4.90
N LEU A 529 -23.19 -29.35 -5.03
CA LEU A 529 -22.58 -28.01 -5.01
C LEU A 529 -22.89 -27.20 -6.26
N LYS A 530 -23.06 -27.88 -7.39
CA LYS A 530 -23.50 -27.24 -8.62
C LYS A 530 -24.92 -26.70 -8.46
N THR A 531 -25.83 -27.48 -7.89
CA THR A 531 -27.21 -27.03 -7.56
C THR A 531 -27.20 -25.84 -6.60
N LEU A 532 -26.39 -25.92 -5.53
CA LEU A 532 -26.22 -24.83 -4.57
C LEU A 532 -25.71 -23.54 -5.24
N SER A 533 -24.69 -23.65 -6.11
CA SER A 533 -24.15 -22.50 -6.84
C SER A 533 -25.17 -21.85 -7.77
N GLN A 534 -26.04 -22.65 -8.40
CA GLN A 534 -27.10 -22.16 -9.27
C GLN A 534 -28.17 -21.41 -8.47
N ALA A 535 -28.55 -21.93 -7.30
CA ALA A 535 -29.44 -21.26 -6.36
C ALA A 535 -28.86 -19.91 -5.88
N MET A 536 -27.56 -19.85 -5.60
CA MET A 536 -26.85 -18.60 -5.26
C MET A 536 -26.70 -17.62 -6.44
N GLN A 537 -26.97 -18.06 -7.69
CA GLN A 537 -26.51 -17.36 -8.90
C GLN A 537 -25.01 -17.06 -8.88
N ALA A 538 -24.24 -17.97 -8.26
CA ALA A 538 -22.81 -17.88 -8.06
C ALA A 538 -22.06 -18.72 -9.09
N ARG A 539 -20.82 -18.34 -9.39
CA ARG A 539 -19.98 -19.14 -10.29
C ARG A 539 -19.39 -20.34 -9.54
N TYR A 540 -19.50 -21.53 -10.14
CA TYR A 540 -18.97 -22.78 -9.60
C TYR A 540 -17.57 -23.08 -10.16
N VAL A 541 -16.65 -23.42 -9.28
CA VAL A 541 -15.24 -23.68 -9.61
C VAL A 541 -14.76 -24.95 -8.90
N PRO A 542 -14.52 -26.06 -9.62
CA PRO A 542 -13.97 -27.28 -9.04
C PRO A 542 -12.46 -27.20 -8.83
N LEU A 543 -11.99 -27.60 -7.64
CA LEU A 543 -10.58 -27.60 -7.22
C LEU A 543 -10.17 -28.99 -6.68
N PRO A 544 -10.05 -30.02 -7.53
CA PRO A 544 -9.75 -31.40 -7.11
C PRO A 544 -8.32 -31.63 -6.61
N ARG A 545 -7.43 -30.65 -6.78
CA ARG A 545 -6.12 -30.51 -6.11
C ARG A 545 -5.92 -29.01 -5.92
N ALA A 546 -5.84 -28.52 -4.68
CA ALA A 546 -5.70 -27.09 -4.42
C ALA A 546 -4.26 -26.63 -4.72
N ASP A 547 -3.89 -26.66 -6.00
CA ASP A 547 -2.70 -25.96 -6.45
C ASP A 547 -3.04 -24.46 -6.41
N ALA A 548 -2.40 -23.75 -5.49
CA ALA A 548 -2.40 -22.30 -5.33
C ALA A 548 -2.52 -21.53 -6.65
N ARG A 549 -1.78 -22.00 -7.66
CA ARG A 549 -1.71 -21.42 -8.99
C ARG A 549 -2.97 -21.70 -9.82
N ARG A 550 -3.47 -22.94 -9.81
CA ARG A 550 -4.74 -23.31 -10.47
C ARG A 550 -5.93 -22.68 -9.81
N MET A 551 -5.92 -22.45 -8.50
CA MET A 551 -6.99 -21.71 -7.82
C MET A 551 -6.97 -20.25 -8.23
N SER A 552 -5.81 -19.61 -8.35
CA SER A 552 -5.71 -18.27 -8.92
C SER A 552 -6.16 -18.23 -10.39
N GLU A 553 -5.73 -19.18 -11.20
CA GLU A 553 -6.13 -19.28 -12.60
C GLU A 553 -7.60 -19.65 -12.76
N ALA A 554 -8.17 -20.47 -11.87
CA ALA A 554 -9.56 -20.88 -11.91
C ALA A 554 -10.48 -19.83 -11.30
N VAL A 555 -10.06 -19.05 -10.30
CA VAL A 555 -10.77 -17.85 -9.85
C VAL A 555 -10.59 -16.73 -10.89
N GLY A 556 -9.45 -16.64 -11.59
CA GLY A 556 -9.20 -15.69 -12.68
C GLY A 556 -9.99 -15.98 -13.96
N ALA A 557 -9.94 -17.20 -14.49
CA ALA A 557 -10.78 -17.68 -15.60
C ALA A 557 -12.25 -17.72 -15.16
N ALA A 558 -12.47 -18.11 -13.91
CA ALA A 558 -13.58 -17.87 -12.98
C ALA A 558 -14.28 -16.50 -13.05
N LEU A 559 -13.56 -15.47 -13.45
CA LEU A 559 -13.96 -14.08 -13.26
C LEU A 559 -13.56 -13.17 -14.44
N ALA A 560 -13.07 -13.76 -15.54
CA ALA A 560 -12.96 -13.09 -16.83
C ALA A 560 -14.36 -12.97 -17.48
N PRO A 561 -14.65 -11.86 -18.21
CA PRO A 561 -15.94 -11.63 -18.86
C PRO A 561 -16.31 -12.69 -19.90
#